data_AF-A0A367A9U3-F1
#
_entry.id   AF-A0A367A9U3-F1
#
_cell.length_a   1.000
_cell.length_b   1.000
_cell.length_c   1.000
_cell.angle_alpha   90.00
_cell.angle_beta   90.00
_cell.angle_gamma   90.00
#
_symmetry.space_group_name_H-M   'P 1'
#
loop_
_entity.id
_entity.type
_entity.pdbx_description
1 polymer ?
#
loop_
_entity_poly.entity_id
_entity_poly.type
_entity_poly.pdbx_seq_one_letter_code
_entity_poly.pdbx_strand_id
1 'polypeptide(L)'
;MTEEHGNTIDAGGRDFFDVVAETLETIEMTFDDEGRPNLTIVMHPDQAEKLRDKQPTPEQEARLDAILERRKEEWLASRRRRDLP
;
A
#
# COMPACT_ATOMS: atom_id res chain seq x y z
N MET A 1 17.43 12.27 9.16
CA MET A 1 16.33 13.12 8.66
C MET A 1 15.40 12.16 7.94
N THR A 2 14.31 11.74 8.58
CA THR A 2 13.30 10.89 7.94
C THR A 2 12.27 11.83 7.32
N GLU A 3 12.36 11.99 6.01
CA GLU A 3 11.35 12.69 5.22
C GLU A 3 10.11 11.81 5.19
N GLU A 4 9.11 12.16 5.99
CA GLU A 4 7.82 11.48 6.00
C GLU A 4 7.05 11.91 4.75
N HIS A 5 7.15 11.12 3.68
CA HIS A 5 6.37 11.31 2.45
C HIS A 5 4.92 10.85 2.70
N GLY A 6 4.14 11.65 3.41
CA GLY A 6 2.70 11.44 3.57
C GLY A 6 1.96 11.79 2.29
N ASN A 7 1.71 10.82 1.41
CA ASN A 7 0.78 11.02 0.30
C ASN A 7 -0.63 11.22 0.86
N THR A 8 -1.13 12.46 0.83
CA THR A 8 -2.52 12.77 1.18
C THR A 8 -3.41 12.35 0.03
N ILE A 9 -4.29 11.39 0.26
CA ILE A 9 -5.20 10.87 -0.75
C ILE A 9 -6.61 11.39 -0.44
N ASP A 10 -7.15 12.20 -1.34
CA ASP A 10 -8.56 12.59 -1.26
C ASP A 10 -9.43 11.45 -1.82
N ALA A 11 -10.03 10.68 -0.92
CA ALA A 11 -10.94 9.59 -1.24
C ALA A 11 -12.41 10.04 -1.40
N GLY A 12 -12.67 11.35 -1.49
CA GLY A 12 -14.03 11.91 -1.58
C GLY A 12 -14.86 11.29 -2.71
N GLY A 13 -15.81 10.42 -2.34
CA GLY A 13 -16.79 9.81 -3.25
C GLY A 13 -16.29 8.60 -4.06
N ARG A 14 -15.05 8.13 -3.85
CA ARG A 14 -14.46 6.97 -4.54
C ARG A 14 -14.47 5.74 -3.64
N ASP A 15 -14.40 4.54 -4.22
CA ASP A 15 -14.24 3.32 -3.43
C ASP A 15 -12.87 3.29 -2.74
N PHE A 16 -12.87 2.98 -1.45
CA PHE A 16 -11.67 3.03 -0.63
C PHE A 16 -10.59 2.05 -1.10
N PHE A 17 -10.97 0.84 -1.50
CA PHE A 17 -10.01 -0.19 -1.91
C PHE A 17 -9.37 0.13 -3.26
N ASP A 18 -10.13 0.75 -4.18
CA ASP A 18 -9.59 1.22 -5.45
C ASP A 18 -8.57 2.34 -5.25
N VAL A 19 -8.87 3.26 -4.34
CA VAL A 19 -7.99 4.37 -3.96
C VAL A 19 -6.70 3.86 -3.30
N VAL A 20 -6.81 2.86 -2.43
CA VAL A 20 -5.64 2.18 -1.83
C VAL A 20 -4.80 1.51 -2.92
N ALA A 21 -5.42 0.78 -3.85
CA ALA A 21 -4.70 0.13 -4.96
C ALA A 21 -3.89 1.14 -5.80
N GLU A 22 -4.51 2.26 -6.19
CA GLU A 22 -3.83 3.34 -6.93
C GLU A 22 -2.66 3.95 -6.13
N THR A 23 -2.82 4.06 -4.82
CA THR A 23 -1.76 4.57 -3.95
C THR A 23 -0.58 3.61 -3.91
N LEU A 24 -0.82 2.32 -3.71
CA LEU A 24 0.23 1.29 -3.68
C LEU A 24 0.99 1.22 -5.01
N GLU A 25 0.33 1.51 -6.13
CA GLU A 25 0.95 1.61 -7.45
C GLU A 25 1.83 2.85 -7.66
N THR A 26 1.72 3.87 -6.81
CA THR A 26 2.43 5.14 -6.98
C THR A 26 3.51 5.38 -5.93
N ILE A 27 3.31 4.92 -4.69
CA ILE A 27 4.29 5.12 -3.61
C ILE A 27 5.49 4.20 -3.74
N GLU A 28 6.66 4.65 -3.28
CA GLU A 28 7.79 3.76 -3.04
C GLU A 28 7.52 2.95 -1.77
N MET A 29 7.48 1.63 -1.90
CA MET A 29 7.17 0.73 -0.79
C MET A 29 8.44 0.10 -0.23
N THR A 30 8.50 0.03 1.10
CA THR A 30 9.48 -0.81 1.79
C THR A 30 8.76 -1.96 2.48
N PHE A 31 9.48 -3.06 2.64
CA PHE A 31 8.97 -4.29 3.24
C PHE A 31 9.86 -4.69 4.42
N ASP A 32 9.29 -5.39 5.39
CA ASP A 32 10.03 -6.03 6.46
C ASP A 32 10.62 -7.40 6.03
N ASP A 33 11.31 -8.08 6.94
CA ASP A 33 11.94 -9.38 6.66
C ASP A 33 10.92 -10.51 6.45
N GLU A 34 9.69 -10.35 6.93
CA GLU A 34 8.56 -11.25 6.65
C GLU A 34 7.91 -10.93 5.28
N GLY A 35 8.32 -9.82 4.66
CA GLY A 35 7.79 -9.33 3.39
C GLY A 35 6.42 -8.69 3.51
N ARG A 36 6.09 -8.15 4.69
CA ARG A 36 4.91 -7.32 4.90
C ARG A 36 5.25 -5.87 4.56
N PRO A 37 4.33 -5.12 3.93
CA PRO A 37 4.57 -3.74 3.58
C PRO A 37 4.62 -2.87 4.85
N ASN A 38 5.62 -2.00 4.94
CA ASN A 38 5.66 -0.94 5.94
C ASN A 38 4.71 0.19 5.53
N LEU A 39 3.40 -0.04 5.71
CA LEU A 39 2.35 0.89 5.34
C LEU A 39 1.54 1.30 6.57
N THR A 40 1.35 2.60 6.77
CA THR A 40 0.43 3.14 7.75
C THR A 40 -0.60 4.00 7.04
N ILE A 41 -1.88 3.65 7.17
CA ILE A 41 -2.99 4.44 6.66
C ILE A 41 -3.59 5.22 7.83
N VAL A 42 -3.43 6.54 7.80
CA VAL A 42 -4.09 7.44 8.75
C VAL A 42 -5.42 7.89 8.14
N MET A 43 -6.52 7.68 8.86
CA MET A 43 -7.84 8.11 8.43
C MET A 43 -8.65 8.68 9.59
N HIS A 44 -9.61 9.53 9.27
CA HIS A 44 -10.53 10.09 10.27
C HIS A 44 -11.40 8.98 10.88
N PRO A 45 -11.71 9.00 12.19
CA PRO A 45 -12.50 7.97 12.86
C PRO A 45 -13.86 7.71 12.20
N ASP A 46 -14.58 8.77 11.80
CA ASP A 46 -15.86 8.64 11.09
C ASP A 46 -15.76 7.87 9.76
N GLN A 47 -14.60 7.90 9.10
CA GLN A 47 -14.36 7.10 7.89
C GLN A 47 -14.02 5.66 8.25
N ALA A 48 -13.24 5.44 9.31
CA ALA A 48 -12.95 4.11 9.82
C ALA A 48 -14.23 3.37 10.24
N GLU A 49 -15.17 4.05 10.89
CA GLU A 49 -16.47 3.46 11.26
C GLU A 49 -17.29 3.03 10.02
N LYS A 50 -17.27 3.82 8.94
CA LYS A 50 -17.97 3.49 7.68
C LYS A 50 -17.32 2.35 6.91
N LEU A 51 -16.04 2.10 7.15
CA LEU A 51 -15.25 1.06 6.49
C LEU A 51 -15.14 -0.22 7.34
N ARG A 52 -15.53 -0.18 8.62
CA ARG A 52 -15.32 -1.25 9.60
C ARG A 52 -15.76 -2.63 9.11
N ASP A 53 -16.94 -2.69 8.50
CA ASP A 53 -17.55 -3.94 8.04
C ASP A 53 -17.41 -4.14 6.53
N LYS A 54 -16.71 -3.23 5.84
CA LYS A 54 -16.46 -3.35 4.41
C LYS A 54 -15.23 -4.21 4.17
N GLN A 55 -15.38 -5.16 3.28
CA GLN A 55 -14.30 -5.98 2.75
C GLN A 55 -14.11 -5.65 1.27
N PRO A 56 -12.88 -5.78 0.74
CA PRO A 56 -12.68 -5.68 -0.69
C PRO A 56 -13.50 -6.75 -1.40
N THR A 57 -13.93 -6.46 -2.63
CA THR A 57 -14.47 -7.53 -3.50
C THR A 57 -13.34 -8.49 -3.89
N PRO A 58 -13.65 -9.71 -4.37
CA PRO A 58 -12.60 -10.63 -4.83
C PRO A 58 -11.69 -10.05 -5.93
N GLU A 59 -12.23 -9.20 -6.81
CA GLU A 59 -11.43 -8.51 -7.83
C GLU A 59 -10.51 -7.45 -7.22
N GLN A 60 -10.99 -6.71 -6.23
CA GLN A 60 -10.19 -5.71 -5.52
C GLN A 60 -9.09 -6.37 -4.69
N GLU A 61 -9.40 -7.47 -4.01
CA GLU A 61 -8.43 -8.27 -3.25
C GLU A 61 -7.33 -8.79 -4.17
N ALA A 62 -7.70 -9.46 -5.27
CA ALA A 62 -6.73 -9.96 -6.24
C ALA A 62 -5.86 -8.85 -6.84
N ARG A 63 -6.44 -7.67 -7.08
CA ARG A 63 -5.69 -6.50 -7.56
C ARG A 63 -4.68 -6.02 -6.52
N LEU A 64 -5.10 -5.88 -5.26
CA LEU A 64 -4.23 -5.44 -4.16
C LEU A 64 -3.06 -6.41 -3.96
N ASP A 65 -3.35 -7.72 -3.96
CA ASP A 65 -2.33 -8.76 -3.82
C ASP A 65 -1.32 -8.72 -4.96
N ALA A 66 -1.78 -8.63 -6.22
CA ALA A 66 -0.89 -8.53 -7.38
C ALA A 66 0.02 -7.29 -7.32
N ILE A 67 -0.49 -6.15 -6.85
CA ILE A 67 0.31 -4.94 -6.67
C ILE A 67 1.37 -5.18 -5.59
N LEU A 68 0.97 -5.71 -4.42
CA LEU A 68 1.89 -5.95 -3.31
C LEU A 68 2.99 -6.95 -3.67
N GLU A 69 2.66 -8.04 -4.36
CA GLU A 69 3.63 -9.02 -4.83
C GLU A 69 4.66 -8.39 -5.77
N ARG A 70 4.21 -7.66 -6.80
CA ARG A 70 5.10 -6.97 -7.74
C ARG A 70 6.04 -6.00 -7.01
N ARG A 71 5.50 -5.20 -6.09
CA ARG A 71 6.28 -4.22 -5.31
C ARG A 71 7.32 -4.90 -4.41
N LYS A 72 6.97 -6.03 -3.81
CA LYS A 72 7.88 -6.84 -3.00
C LYS A 72 9.04 -7.38 -3.85
N GLU A 73 8.74 -7.89 -5.03
CA GLU A 73 9.77 -8.37 -5.97
C GLU A 73 10.70 -7.24 -6.42
N GLU A 74 10.16 -6.07 -6.77
CA GLU A 74 10.92 -4.87 -7.11
C GLU A 74 11.87 -4.46 -5.98
N TRP A 75 11.37 -4.42 -4.74
CA TRP A 75 12.14 -4.09 -3.56
C TRP A 75 13.27 -5.10 -3.28
N LEU A 76 12.98 -6.40 -3.37
CA LEU A 76 13.97 -7.47 -3.21
C LEU A 76 15.05 -7.41 -4.28
N ALA A 77 14.68 -7.17 -5.54
CA ALA A 77 15.63 -7.04 -6.65
C ALA A 77 16.56 -5.83 -6.47
N SER A 78 16.01 -4.69 -6.01
CA SER A 78 16.79 -3.49 -5.70
C SER A 78 17.83 -3.74 -4.59
N ARG A 79 17.47 -4.45 -3.52
CA ARG A 79 18.39 -4.81 -2.44
C ARG A 79 19.49 -5.78 -2.89
N ARG A 80 19.13 -6.83 -3.63
CA ARG A 80 20.12 -7.78 -4.18
C ARG A 80 21.18 -7.08 -5.03
N ARG A 81 20.79 -6.06 -5.80
CA ARG A 81 21.74 -5.27 -6.61
C ARG A 81 22.66 -4.40 -5.76
N ARG A 82 22.21 -3.97 -4.58
CA ARG A 82 22.99 -3.11 -3.67
C ARG A 82 24.00 -3.88 -2.81
N ASP A 83 23.78 -5.18 -2.62
CA ASP A 83 24.68 -6.08 -1.88
C ASP A 83 25.77 -6.73 -2.76
N LEU A 84 25.89 -6.34 -4.04
CA LEU A 84 26.96 -6.81 -4.93
C LEU A 84 28.20 -5.90 -4.78
N PRO A 85 29.39 -6.47 -4.50
CA PRO A 85 30.64 -5.74 -4.26
C PRO A 85 31.23 -5.07 -5.51
#